data_AF-A0A959CW76-F1
#
_entry.id   AF-A0A959CW76-F1
#
_cell.length_a   1.000
_cell.length_b   1.000
_cell.length_c   1.000
_cell.angle_alpha   90.00
_cell.angle_beta   90.00
_cell.angle_gamma   90.00
#
_symmetry.space_group_name_H-M   'P 1'
#
loop_
_entity.id
_entity.type
_entity.pdbx_description
1 polymer ?
#
loop_
_entity_poly.entity_id
_entity_poly.type
_entity_poly.pdbx_seq_one_letter_code
_entity_poly.pdbx_strand_id
1 'polypeptide(L)'
;PEREIDTYSELGDGLFEPREDFKGDAARALFYFYTMYREEAMQADPLFFIIQRENLCHWHFQDPVDEEEYERSQRIARYQSNRPNPFVADPSLAGRMYCSGKE
;
A
#
# COMPACT_ATOMS: atom_id res chain seq x y z
N PRO A 1 14.76 -5.26 -11.69
CA PRO A 1 15.28 -5.81 -12.96
C PRO A 1 14.88 -4.92 -14.15
N GLU A 2 15.53 -5.00 -15.31
CA GLU A 2 15.31 -4.03 -16.41
C GLU A 2 14.38 -4.52 -17.53
N ARG A 3 13.76 -5.70 -17.38
CA ARG A 3 12.90 -6.29 -18.42
C ARG A 3 11.62 -6.84 -17.81
N GLU A 4 10.50 -6.66 -18.52
CA GLU A 4 9.17 -7.16 -18.13
C GLU A 4 8.65 -6.61 -16.78
N ILE A 5 9.16 -5.44 -16.36
CA ILE A 5 8.83 -4.78 -15.09
C ILE A 5 7.31 -4.60 -14.89
N ASP A 6 6.57 -4.34 -15.97
CA ASP A 6 5.11 -4.16 -15.93
C ASP A 6 4.34 -5.49 -15.92
N THR A 7 4.98 -6.60 -16.33
CA THR A 7 4.29 -7.84 -16.64
C THR A 7 4.24 -8.80 -15.45
N TYR A 8 5.29 -8.82 -14.63
CA TYR A 8 5.41 -9.79 -13.54
C TYR A 8 5.96 -9.17 -12.27
N SER A 9 5.63 -9.77 -11.12
CA SER A 9 6.30 -9.44 -9.86
C SER A 9 7.70 -10.03 -9.87
N GLU A 10 8.63 -9.35 -9.20
CA GLU A 10 10.04 -9.69 -9.21
C GLU A 10 10.47 -10.27 -7.85
N LEU A 11 11.28 -11.33 -7.88
CA LEU A 11 11.88 -11.95 -6.70
C LEU A 11 13.40 -12.01 -6.91
N GLY A 12 14.17 -11.36 -6.03
CA GLY A 12 15.62 -11.30 -6.13
C GLY A 12 16.26 -10.89 -4.81
N ASP A 13 17.43 -11.43 -4.49
CA ASP A 13 18.20 -11.12 -3.26
C ASP A 13 17.40 -11.24 -1.95
N GLY A 14 16.40 -12.13 -1.92
CA GLY A 14 15.50 -12.31 -0.77
C GLY A 14 14.44 -11.20 -0.63
N LEU A 15 14.33 -10.31 -1.61
CA LEU A 15 13.36 -9.23 -1.70
C LEU A 15 12.28 -9.57 -2.74
N PHE A 16 11.09 -9.05 -2.51
CA PHE A 16 9.95 -9.15 -3.42
C PHE A 16 9.49 -7.75 -3.83
N GLU A 17 9.24 -7.57 -5.13
CA GLU A 17 8.72 -6.35 -5.71
C GLU A 17 7.43 -6.63 -6.51
N PRO A 18 6.30 -5.98 -6.18
CA PRO A 18 5.08 -6.07 -6.97
C PRO A 18 5.26 -5.53 -8.40
N ARG A 19 4.34 -5.89 -9.30
CA ARG A 19 4.23 -5.26 -10.63
C ARG A 19 4.02 -3.76 -10.49
N GLU A 20 4.49 -2.98 -11.46
CA GLU A 20 4.37 -1.51 -11.44
C GLU A 20 2.93 -1.03 -11.24
N ASP A 21 1.97 -1.67 -11.92
CA ASP A 21 0.52 -1.38 -11.87
C ASP A 21 -0.19 -1.89 -10.60
N PHE A 22 0.58 -2.35 -9.60
CA PHE A 22 0.04 -2.85 -8.33
C PHE A 22 0.81 -2.34 -7.10
N LYS A 23 1.86 -1.54 -7.32
CA LYS A 23 2.72 -1.05 -6.25
C LYS A 23 1.93 -0.16 -5.27
N GLY A 24 1.07 0.69 -5.79
CA GLY A 24 0.22 1.59 -5.04
C GLY A 24 -0.84 0.85 -4.24
N ASP A 25 -1.45 -0.17 -4.86
CA ASP A 25 -2.40 -1.08 -4.19
C ASP A 25 -1.77 -1.74 -2.97
N ALA A 26 -0.58 -2.32 -3.14
CA ALA A 26 0.18 -2.94 -2.05
C ALA A 26 0.53 -1.92 -0.96
N ALA A 27 0.93 -0.70 -1.34
CA ALA A 27 1.23 0.37 -0.40
C ALA A 27 0.01 0.78 0.43
N ARG A 28 -1.14 1.03 -0.21
CA ARG A 28 -2.39 1.41 0.47
C ARG A 28 -2.95 0.29 1.35
N ALA A 29 -2.75 -0.97 0.97
CA ALA A 29 -3.08 -2.12 1.82
C ALA A 29 -2.22 -2.16 3.09
N LEU A 30 -0.91 -1.91 2.98
CA LEU A 30 0.01 -1.90 4.12
C LEU A 30 -0.20 -0.69 5.04
N PHE A 31 -0.49 0.50 4.49
CA PHE A 31 -0.89 1.66 5.29
C PHE A 31 -2.15 1.36 6.11
N TYR A 32 -3.17 0.76 5.49
CA TYR A 32 -4.38 0.33 6.19
C TYR A 32 -4.08 -0.67 7.29
N PHE A 33 -3.34 -1.74 6.97
CA PHE A 33 -3.03 -2.78 7.94
C PHE A 33 -2.30 -2.21 9.15
N TYR A 34 -1.23 -1.44 8.93
CA TYR A 34 -0.47 -0.83 10.03
C TYR A 34 -1.29 0.19 10.84
N THR A 35 -2.23 0.90 10.20
CA THR A 35 -3.09 1.88 10.87
C THR A 35 -4.14 1.22 11.74
N MET A 36 -4.84 0.22 11.20
CA MET A 36 -6.01 -0.40 11.83
C MET A 36 -5.66 -1.57 12.75
N TYR A 37 -4.58 -2.29 12.45
CA TYR A 37 -4.11 -3.49 13.16
C TYR A 37 -2.69 -3.27 13.69
N ARG A 38 -2.48 -2.11 14.32
CA ARG A 38 -1.16 -1.67 14.80
C ARG A 38 -0.56 -2.66 15.78
N GLU A 39 -1.35 -3.18 16.73
CA GLU A 39 -0.86 -4.09 17.75
C GLU A 39 -0.33 -5.38 17.14
N GLU A 40 -1.07 -5.96 16.21
CA GLU A 40 -0.71 -7.17 15.47
C GLU A 40 0.51 -6.94 14.59
N ALA A 41 0.57 -5.81 13.88
CA ALA A 41 1.74 -5.44 13.07
C ALA A 41 3.00 -5.32 13.93
N MET A 42 2.91 -4.63 15.07
CA MET A 42 4.02 -4.45 16.01
C MET A 42 4.44 -5.76 16.68
N GLN A 43 3.49 -6.66 16.93
CA GLN A 43 3.78 -7.99 17.48
C GLN A 43 4.49 -8.89 16.46
N ALA A 44 4.11 -8.80 15.18
CA ALA A 44 4.72 -9.59 14.12
C ALA A 44 6.15 -9.13 13.81
N ASP A 45 6.34 -7.84 13.57
CA ASP A 45 7.66 -7.23 13.40
C ASP A 45 7.56 -5.69 13.62
N PRO A 46 8.12 -5.15 14.72
CA PRO A 46 8.03 -3.73 15.03
C PRO A 46 8.83 -2.82 14.08
N LEU A 47 9.77 -3.36 13.31
CA LEU A 47 10.60 -2.60 12.38
C LEU A 47 10.10 -2.66 10.94
N PHE A 48 9.34 -3.70 10.58
CA PHE A 48 8.90 -3.94 9.20
C PHE A 48 8.28 -2.71 8.53
N PHE A 49 7.26 -2.10 9.14
CA PHE A 49 6.63 -0.93 8.54
C PHE A 49 7.58 0.28 8.47
N ILE A 50 8.40 0.47 9.51
CA ILE A 50 9.30 1.62 9.62
C ILE A 50 10.35 1.61 8.51
N ILE A 51 10.97 0.45 8.24
CA ILE A 51 11.99 0.32 7.20
C ILE A 51 11.39 0.37 5.79
N GLN A 52 10.16 -0.16 5.61
CA GLN A 52 9.51 -0.19 4.30
C GLN A 52 8.81 1.14 3.93
N ARG A 53 8.51 1.98 4.92
CA ARG A 53 7.70 3.20 4.76
C ARG A 53 8.09 4.05 3.56
N GLU A 54 9.39 4.28 3.34
CA GLU A 54 9.85 5.13 2.24
C GLU A 54 9.56 4.54 0.87
N ASN A 55 9.70 3.22 0.71
CA ASN A 55 9.35 2.50 -0.52
C ASN A 55 7.84 2.49 -0.72
N LEU A 56 7.06 2.23 0.32
CA LEU A 56 5.60 2.27 0.26
C LEU A 56 5.09 3.66 -0.14
N CYS A 57 5.69 4.72 0.37
CA CYS A 57 5.38 6.09 -0.05
C CYS A 57 5.73 6.34 -1.52
N HIS A 58 6.87 5.84 -1.99
CA HIS A 58 7.23 5.96 -3.41
C HIS A 58 6.22 5.24 -4.31
N TRP A 59 5.90 3.99 -3.98
CA TRP A 59 4.94 3.16 -4.68
C TRP A 59 3.54 3.79 -4.72
N HIS A 60 3.08 4.36 -3.61
CA HIS A 60 1.80 5.06 -3.54
C HIS A 60 1.68 6.22 -4.54
N PHE A 61 2.77 6.96 -4.78
CA PHE A 61 2.76 8.09 -5.73
C PHE A 61 3.01 7.66 -7.18
N GLN A 62 3.73 6.55 -7.40
CA GLN A 62 3.96 6.00 -8.74
C GLN A 62 2.72 5.35 -9.34
N ASP A 63 1.90 4.74 -8.49
CA ASP A 63 0.69 4.01 -8.88
C ASP A 63 -0.53 4.57 -8.11
N PRO A 64 -1.18 5.62 -8.66
CA PRO A 64 -2.36 6.23 -8.04
C PRO A 64 -3.54 5.26 -7.94
N VAL A 65 -4.51 5.59 -7.08
CA VAL A 65 -5.77 4.82 -7.00
C VAL A 65 -6.48 4.84 -8.35
N ASP A 66 -6.84 3.66 -8.84
CA ASP A 66 -7.67 3.49 -10.02
C ASP A 66 -9.11 3.08 -9.69
N GLU A 67 -9.94 2.96 -10.73
CA GLU A 67 -11.35 2.59 -10.58
C GLU A 67 -11.52 1.16 -10.04
N GLU A 68 -10.66 0.22 -10.47
CA GLU A 68 -10.76 -1.18 -10.04
C GLU A 68 -10.47 -1.32 -8.54
N GLU A 69 -9.41 -0.67 -8.05
CA GLU A 69 -9.05 -0.65 -6.63
C GLU A 69 -10.14 0.03 -5.81
N TYR A 70 -10.64 1.18 -6.27
CA TYR A 70 -11.73 1.89 -5.59
C TYR A 70 -12.96 1.00 -5.46
N GLU A 71 -13.43 0.41 -6.56
CA GLU A 71 -14.59 -0.48 -6.53
C GLU A 71 -14.35 -1.71 -5.65
N ARG A 72 -13.14 -2.29 -5.69
CA ARG A 72 -12.75 -3.41 -4.82
C ARG A 72 -12.85 -3.02 -3.36
N SER A 73 -12.33 -1.85 -2.98
CA SER A 73 -12.43 -1.29 -1.63
C SER A 73 -13.89 -1.13 -1.19
N GLN A 74 -14.75 -0.61 -2.08
CA GLN A 74 -16.18 -0.44 -1.82
C GLN A 74 -16.92 -1.78 -1.68
N ARG A 75 -16.55 -2.82 -2.45
CA ARG A 75 -17.10 -4.17 -2.31
C ARG A 75 -16.73 -4.79 -0.97
N ILE A 76 -15.46 -4.68 -0.57
CA ILE A 76 -14.95 -5.21 0.71
C ILE A 76 -15.59 -4.49 1.90
N ALA A 77 -15.79 -3.17 1.80
CA ALA A 77 -16.40 -2.35 2.85
C ALA A 77 -17.74 -2.92 3.34
N ARG A 78 -18.54 -3.53 2.46
CA ARG A 78 -19.84 -4.16 2.80
C ARG A 78 -19.71 -5.27 3.84
N TYR A 79 -18.57 -5.95 3.88
CA TYR A 79 -18.25 -6.97 4.89
C TYR A 79 -17.58 -6.38 6.14
N GLN A 80 -17.11 -5.13 6.06
CA GLN A 80 -16.41 -4.41 7.12
C GLN A 80 -17.25 -3.25 7.68
N SER A 81 -18.56 -3.46 7.87
CA SER A 81 -19.48 -2.46 8.42
C SER A 81 -19.55 -1.16 7.60
N ASN A 82 -19.49 -1.28 6.27
CA ASN A 82 -19.46 -0.18 5.30
C ASN A 82 -18.28 0.79 5.45
N ARG A 83 -17.11 0.28 5.91
CA ARG A 83 -15.88 1.08 6.03
C ARG A 83 -14.90 0.68 4.92
N PRO A 84 -14.69 1.52 3.89
CA PRO A 84 -13.66 1.26 2.89
C PRO A 84 -12.26 1.51 3.45
N ASN A 85 -11.24 1.06 2.74
CA ASN A 85 -9.87 1.44 3.04
C ASN A 85 -9.73 2.98 2.90
N PRO A 86 -9.41 3.72 3.98
CA PRO A 86 -9.35 5.17 3.95
C PRO A 86 -8.20 5.70 3.08
N PHE A 87 -7.14 4.91 2.85
CA PHE A 87 -6.04 5.29 1.94
C PHE A 87 -6.39 5.11 0.46
N VAL A 88 -7.47 4.37 0.16
CA VAL A 88 -8.05 4.29 -1.19
C VAL A 88 -9.13 5.36 -1.36
N ALA A 89 -9.95 5.59 -0.33
CA ALA A 89 -11.02 6.59 -0.37
C ALA A 89 -10.52 8.04 -0.34
N ASP A 90 -9.44 8.31 0.39
CA ASP A 90 -8.69 9.58 0.37
C ASP A 90 -7.19 9.27 0.19
N PRO A 91 -6.69 9.22 -1.06
CA PRO A 91 -5.28 8.92 -1.33
C PRO A 91 -4.32 9.89 -0.63
N SER A 92 -4.72 11.15 -0.47
CA SER A 92 -3.87 12.16 0.19
C SER A 92 -3.62 11.88 1.67
N LEU A 93 -4.39 10.99 2.30
CA LEU A 93 -4.18 10.57 3.69
C LEU A 93 -2.81 9.93 3.91
N ALA A 94 -2.31 9.14 2.96
CA ALA A 94 -0.97 8.54 3.05
C ALA A 94 0.11 9.63 3.11
N GLY A 95 -0.02 10.66 2.27
CA GLY A 95 0.81 11.86 2.28
C GLY A 95 0.84 12.55 3.65
N ARG A 96 -0.35 12.80 4.22
CA ARG A 96 -0.48 13.50 5.51
C ARG A 96 0.04 12.68 6.70
N MET A 97 -0.09 11.36 6.67
CA MET A 97 0.25 10.50 7.81
C MET A 97 1.67 9.93 7.77
N TYR A 98 2.13 9.52 6.59
CA TYR A 98 3.31 8.67 6.46
C TYR A 98 4.38 9.22 5.52
N CYS A 99 4.00 10.00 4.51
CA CYS A 99 4.91 10.41 3.43
C CYS A 99 5.34 11.88 3.51
N SER A 100 5.27 12.51 4.68
CA SER A 100 5.62 13.91 4.89
C SER A 100 7.03 14.24 4.37
N GLY A 101 7.14 15.18 3.44
CA GLY A 101 8.41 15.60 2.80
C GLY A 101 8.57 15.26 1.32
N LYS A 102 7.56 14.65 0.69
CA LYS A 102 7.47 14.47 -0.77
C LYS A 102 6.12 15.03 -1.25
N GLU A 103 6.15 16.28 -1.70
CA GLU A 103 5.08 16.93 -2.50
C GLU A 103 5.40 16.78 -3.99
#